data_AF-A0A0E4GW47-F1
#
_entry.id   AF-A0A0E4GW47-F1
#
_cell.length_a   1.000
_cell.length_b   1.000
_cell.length_c   1.000
_cell.angle_alpha   90.00
_cell.angle_beta   90.00
_cell.angle_gamma   90.00
#
_symmetry.space_group_name_H-M   'P 1'
#
loop_
_entity.id
_entity.type
_entity.pdbx_description
1 polymer ?
#
loop_
_entity_poly.entity_id
_entity_poly.type
_entity_poly.pdbx_seq_one_letter_code
_entity_poly.pdbx_strand_id
1 'polypeptide(L)'
;MRPPPRNWFGGCTVAEAFRVDPQTLADAVQRMAEFQRYAESMLSEIDSLVSNLHTTWTGVGAAAHAEAHQHWARGEAMMREALARLRTAGATAHSNYTGAMSTNLAMWS
;
A
#
# COMPACT_ATOMS: atom_id res chain seq x y z
N MET A 1 -24.52 4.93 57.63
CA MET A 1 -23.24 4.67 56.94
C MET A 1 -23.56 4.29 55.50
N ARG A 2 -23.17 5.09 54.51
CA ARG A 2 -23.63 5.03 53.11
C ARG A 2 -22.42 4.67 52.22
N PRO A 3 -22.50 3.71 51.29
CA PRO A 3 -21.36 3.35 50.44
C PRO A 3 -21.10 4.44 49.38
N PRO A 4 -19.84 4.65 48.96
CA PRO A 4 -19.48 5.65 47.95
C PRO A 4 -19.90 5.21 46.52
N PRO A 5 -20.19 6.16 45.60
CA PRO A 5 -20.57 5.86 44.22
C PRO A 5 -19.38 5.40 43.37
N ARG A 6 -19.64 4.42 42.49
CA ARG A 6 -18.71 3.84 41.52
C ARG A 6 -18.42 4.82 40.39
N ASN A 7 -17.25 5.43 40.37
CA ASN A 7 -16.56 5.79 39.13
C ASN A 7 -15.33 4.87 38.96
N TRP A 8 -14.66 4.97 37.80
CA TRP A 8 -13.59 4.09 37.29
C TRP A 8 -14.05 2.99 36.35
N PHE A 9 -14.44 3.36 35.13
CA PHE A 9 -13.76 2.94 33.89
C PHE A 9 -14.23 3.83 32.74
N GLY A 10 -13.59 4.98 32.58
CA GLY A 10 -13.47 5.61 31.27
C GLY A 10 -12.52 4.73 30.46
N GLY A 11 -13.08 3.71 29.79
CA GLY A 11 -12.35 2.74 28.99
C GLY A 11 -12.81 2.80 27.55
N CYS A 12 -11.87 3.11 26.65
CA CYS A 12 -11.95 3.08 25.19
C CYS A 12 -12.79 4.14 24.48
N THR A 13 -12.12 5.22 24.05
CA THR A 13 -12.40 5.82 22.74
C THR A 13 -11.17 5.89 21.84
N VAL A 14 -9.95 5.68 22.38
CA VAL A 14 -8.71 5.69 21.59
C VAL A 14 -8.55 4.40 20.77
N ALA A 15 -9.04 3.25 21.25
CA ALA A 15 -8.95 1.99 20.52
C ALA A 15 -9.85 1.93 19.26
N GLU A 16 -10.82 2.83 19.15
CA GLU A 16 -11.68 2.97 17.98
C GLU A 16 -11.04 3.84 16.89
N ALA A 17 -10.22 4.83 17.29
CA ALA A 17 -9.59 5.79 16.39
C ALA A 17 -8.43 5.20 15.54
N PHE A 18 -7.96 3.99 15.85
CA PHE A 18 -6.81 3.35 15.20
C PHE A 18 -7.10 1.95 14.65
N ARG A 19 -8.37 1.63 14.35
CA ARG A 19 -8.69 0.35 13.69
C ARG A 19 -8.79 0.55 12.19
N VAL A 20 -7.70 0.27 11.47
CA VAL A 20 -7.76 0.12 10.02
C VAL A 20 -8.57 -1.14 9.72
N ASP A 21 -9.68 -0.98 8.99
CA ASP A 21 -10.45 -2.10 8.48
C ASP A 21 -9.58 -2.90 7.47
N PRO A 22 -9.35 -4.21 7.69
CA PRO A 22 -8.53 -5.02 6.79
C PRO A 22 -9.04 -5.05 5.36
N GLN A 23 -10.37 -4.96 5.13
CA GLN A 23 -10.93 -4.91 3.78
C GLN A 23 -10.59 -3.59 3.09
N THR A 24 -10.80 -2.47 3.77
CA THR A 24 -10.40 -1.14 3.27
C THR A 24 -8.91 -1.07 2.91
N LEU A 25 -8.03 -1.69 3.72
CA LEU A 25 -6.61 -1.77 3.41
C LEU A 25 -6.34 -2.64 2.17
N ALA A 26 -7.00 -3.79 2.05
CA ALA A 26 -6.87 -4.67 0.89
C ALA A 26 -7.31 -3.97 -0.41
N ASP A 27 -8.42 -3.25 -0.37
CA ASP A 27 -8.93 -2.46 -1.50
C ASP A 27 -7.96 -1.37 -1.93
N ALA A 28 -7.41 -0.62 -0.96
CA ALA A 28 -6.42 0.42 -1.23
C ALA A 28 -5.15 -0.17 -1.89
N VAL A 29 -4.66 -1.30 -1.37
CA VAL A 29 -3.53 -2.05 -1.92
C VAL A 29 -3.83 -2.54 -3.34
N GLN A 30 -5.05 -3.00 -3.62
CA GLN A 30 -5.43 -3.42 -4.96
C GLN A 30 -5.41 -2.26 -5.95
N ARG A 31 -6.01 -1.11 -5.59
CA ARG A 31 -6.03 0.09 -6.43
C ARG A 31 -4.62 0.62 -6.72
N MET A 32 -3.74 0.62 -5.72
CA MET A 32 -2.33 0.99 -5.91
C MET A 32 -1.61 0.02 -6.86
N ALA A 33 -1.92 -1.28 -6.80
CA ALA A 33 -1.36 -2.26 -7.73
C ALA A 33 -1.82 -2.04 -9.17
N GLU A 34 -3.09 -1.68 -9.37
CA GLU A 34 -3.65 -1.35 -10.68
C GLU A 34 -2.97 -0.11 -11.27
N PHE A 35 -2.85 0.95 -10.47
CA PHE A 35 -2.15 2.16 -10.87
C PHE A 35 -0.68 1.90 -11.26
N GLN A 36 0.03 1.07 -10.49
CA GLN A 36 1.42 0.72 -10.80
C GLN A 36 1.52 0.00 -12.15
N ARG A 37 0.66 -0.99 -12.42
CA ARG A 37 0.65 -1.69 -13.73
C ARG A 37 0.36 -0.74 -14.88
N TYR A 38 -0.52 0.24 -14.66
CA TYR A 38 -0.80 1.27 -15.65
C TYR A 38 0.43 2.15 -15.93
N ALA A 39 1.13 2.60 -14.88
CA ALA A 39 2.37 3.37 -15.02
C ALA A 39 3.47 2.58 -15.76
N GLU A 40 3.65 1.30 -15.40
CA GLU A 40 4.56 0.36 -16.08
C GLU A 40 4.25 0.25 -17.59
N SER A 41 2.96 0.10 -17.95
CA SER A 41 2.54 0.03 -19.36
C SER A 41 2.88 1.31 -20.13
N MET A 42 2.58 2.48 -19.56
CA MET A 42 2.88 3.76 -20.21
C MET A 42 4.39 3.96 -20.45
N LEU A 43 5.23 3.59 -19.48
CA LEU A 43 6.69 3.68 -19.63
C LEU A 43 7.19 2.76 -20.76
N SER A 44 6.67 1.52 -20.81
CA SER A 44 7.01 0.58 -21.87
C SER A 44 6.56 1.05 -23.27
N GLU A 45 5.43 1.72 -23.37
CA GLU A 45 4.95 2.31 -24.62
C GLU A 45 5.85 3.46 -25.08
N ILE A 46 6.25 4.34 -24.16
CA ILE A 46 7.20 5.42 -24.44
C ILE A 46 8.53 4.85 -24.96
N ASP A 47 9.10 3.86 -24.29
CA ASP A 47 10.35 3.22 -24.72
C ASP A 47 10.24 2.61 -26.11
N SER A 48 9.11 1.96 -26.40
CA SER A 48 8.85 1.36 -27.71
C SER A 48 8.77 2.42 -28.80
N LEU A 49 8.14 3.56 -28.53
CA LEU A 49 8.07 4.70 -29.46
C LEU A 49 9.45 5.31 -29.71
N VAL A 50 10.23 5.54 -28.64
CA VAL A 50 11.59 6.08 -28.75
C VAL A 50 12.49 5.14 -29.54
N SER A 51 12.43 3.83 -29.25
CA SER A 51 13.21 2.82 -29.97
C SER A 51 12.80 2.68 -31.44
N ASN A 52 11.56 3.02 -31.82
CA ASN A 52 11.15 3.00 -33.23
C ASN A 52 11.65 4.22 -34.00
N LEU A 53 11.79 5.36 -33.32
CA LEU A 53 12.29 6.62 -33.89
C LEU A 53 13.82 6.67 -34.07
N HIS A 54 14.52 5.55 -33.89
CA HIS A 54 15.96 5.36 -33.63
C HIS A 54 16.98 6.03 -34.57
N THR A 55 16.57 6.73 -35.63
CA THR A 55 17.49 7.37 -36.60
C THR A 55 17.60 8.89 -36.45
N THR A 56 16.67 9.55 -35.74
CA THR A 56 16.62 11.04 -35.79
C THR A 56 16.86 11.73 -34.45
N TRP A 57 16.81 11.02 -33.32
CA TRP A 57 16.82 11.68 -32.01
C TRP A 57 18.16 11.56 -31.29
N THR A 58 18.99 12.60 -31.46
CA THR A 58 20.25 12.79 -30.71
C THR A 58 20.27 14.19 -30.07
N GLY A 59 21.25 14.45 -29.20
CA GLY A 59 21.42 15.76 -28.55
C GLY A 59 20.73 15.90 -27.18
N VAL A 60 20.64 17.13 -26.68
CA VAL A 60 20.24 17.45 -25.29
C VAL A 60 18.84 16.93 -24.93
N GLY A 61 17.91 16.92 -25.89
CA GLY A 61 16.57 16.37 -25.68
C GLY A 61 16.55 14.85 -25.46
N ALA A 62 17.43 14.11 -26.14
CA ALA A 62 17.55 12.66 -25.95
C ALA A 62 18.15 12.32 -24.57
N ALA A 63 19.14 13.11 -24.13
CA ALA A 63 19.72 12.98 -22.79
C ALA A 63 18.69 13.27 -21.69
N ALA A 64 17.92 14.36 -21.81
CA ALA A 64 16.87 14.71 -20.85
C ALA A 64 15.76 13.64 -20.77
N HIS A 65 15.40 13.03 -21.90
CA HIS A 65 14.47 11.89 -21.92
C HIS A 65 15.04 10.68 -21.17
N ALA A 66 16.30 10.32 -21.44
CA ALA A 66 16.94 9.19 -20.76
C ALA A 66 17.01 9.38 -19.23
N GLU A 67 17.32 10.60 -18.77
CA GLU A 67 17.30 10.94 -17.34
C GLU A 67 15.88 10.86 -16.74
N ALA A 68 14.88 11.40 -17.43
CA ALA A 68 13.49 11.33 -17.00
C ALA A 68 13.00 9.87 -16.91
N HIS A 69 13.32 9.06 -17.92
CA HIS A 69 13.01 7.64 -17.95
C HIS A 69 13.64 6.90 -16.76
N GLN A 70 14.94 7.10 -16.51
CA GLN A 70 15.62 6.52 -15.35
C GLN A 70 15.04 6.98 -14.01
N HIS A 71 14.56 8.22 -13.92
CA HIS A 71 13.89 8.71 -12.73
C HIS A 71 12.56 7.99 -12.50
N TRP A 72 11.75 7.84 -13.54
CA TRP A 72 10.46 7.17 -13.47
C TRP A 72 10.59 5.67 -13.19
N ALA A 73 11.52 4.97 -13.84
CA ALA A 73 11.80 3.56 -13.57
C ALA A 73 12.21 3.30 -12.10
N ARG A 74 13.00 4.21 -11.52
CA ARG A 74 13.35 4.15 -10.09
C ARG A 74 12.12 4.36 -9.20
N GLY A 75 11.28 5.34 -9.50
CA GLY A 75 10.04 5.60 -8.75
C GLY A 75 9.07 4.42 -8.80
N GLU A 76 8.91 3.80 -9.96
CA GLU A 76 8.11 2.58 -10.16
C GLU A 76 8.63 1.41 -9.32
N ALA A 77 9.95 1.18 -9.31
CA ALA A 77 10.56 0.17 -8.45
C ALA A 77 10.32 0.42 -6.96
N MET A 78 10.40 1.68 -6.51
CA MET A 78 10.09 2.05 -5.13
C MET A 78 8.61 1.78 -4.78
N MET A 79 7.68 2.09 -5.68
CA MET A 79 6.25 1.82 -5.49
C MET A 79 5.98 0.32 -5.36
N ARG A 80 6.62 -0.51 -6.19
CA ARG A 80 6.54 -1.98 -6.09
C ARG A 80 6.95 -2.50 -4.73
N GLU A 81 8.10 -2.04 -4.26
CA GLU A 81 8.65 -2.51 -2.99
C GLU A 81 7.76 -2.08 -1.81
N ALA A 82 7.29 -0.83 -1.81
CA ALA A 82 6.37 -0.33 -0.80
C ALA A 82 5.05 -1.12 -0.79
N LEU A 83 4.51 -1.44 -1.97
CA LEU A 83 3.26 -2.21 -2.08
C LEU A 83 3.43 -3.65 -1.60
N ALA A 84 4.56 -4.29 -1.89
CA ALA A 84 4.88 -5.62 -1.37
C ALA A 84 4.91 -5.62 0.16
N ARG A 85 5.57 -4.62 0.78
CA ARG A 85 5.61 -4.45 2.24
C ARG A 85 4.22 -4.22 2.84
N LEU A 86 3.39 -3.39 2.20
CA LEU A 86 2.01 -3.14 2.63
C LEU A 86 1.14 -4.40 2.58
N ARG A 87 1.29 -5.23 1.54
CA ARG A 87 0.60 -6.53 1.44
C ARG A 87 0.97 -7.46 2.58
N THR A 88 2.26 -7.60 2.86
CA THR A 88 2.75 -8.46 3.96
C THR A 88 2.25 -7.97 5.32
N ALA A 89 2.32 -6.65 5.57
CA ALA A 89 1.83 -6.06 6.82
C ALA A 89 0.31 -6.25 6.98
N GLY A 90 -0.47 -6.02 5.92
CA GLY A 90 -1.91 -6.23 5.90
C GLY A 90 -2.32 -7.69 6.16
N ALA A 91 -1.65 -8.64 5.50
CA ALA A 91 -1.89 -10.07 5.71
C ALA A 91 -1.57 -10.50 7.16
N THR A 92 -0.48 -9.99 7.72
CA THR A 92 -0.08 -10.25 9.11
C THR A 92 -1.11 -9.69 10.09
N ALA A 93 -1.56 -8.45 9.90
CA ALA A 93 -2.60 -7.85 10.72
C ALA A 93 -3.91 -8.65 10.64
N HIS A 94 -4.36 -9.01 9.44
CA HIS A 94 -5.57 -9.80 9.25
C HIS A 94 -5.50 -11.17 9.95
N SER A 95 -4.37 -11.89 9.82
CA SER A 95 -4.16 -13.17 10.49
C SER A 95 -4.15 -13.04 12.01
N ASN A 96 -3.53 -11.99 12.56
CA ASN A 96 -3.49 -11.75 13.99
C ASN A 96 -4.89 -11.44 14.56
N TYR A 97 -5.68 -10.62 13.86
CA TYR A 97 -7.04 -10.27 14.29
C TYR A 97 -8.01 -11.47 14.20
N THR A 98 -7.96 -12.23 13.11
CA THR A 98 -8.81 -13.42 12.92
C THR A 98 -8.42 -14.57 13.86
N GLY A 99 -7.12 -14.78 14.10
CA GLY A 99 -6.62 -15.75 15.06
C GLY A 99 -7.03 -15.43 16.49
N ALA A 100 -6.83 -14.19 16.94
CA ALA A 100 -7.25 -13.75 18.27
C ALA A 100 -8.76 -13.89 18.48
N MET A 101 -9.57 -13.58 17.47
CA MET A 101 -11.02 -13.73 17.53
C MET A 101 -11.46 -15.19 17.59
N SER A 102 -10.82 -16.08 16.81
CA SER A 102 -11.07 -17.52 16.84
C SER A 102 -10.68 -18.16 18.17
N THR A 103 -9.49 -17.82 18.70
CA THR A 103 -9.05 -18.29 20.03
C THR A 103 -10.00 -17.81 21.13
N ASN A 104 -10.44 -16.55 21.07
CA ASN A 104 -11.36 -16.02 22.07
C ASN A 104 -12.77 -16.63 21.93
N LEU A 105 -13.24 -16.98 20.73
CA LEU A 105 -14.50 -17.72 20.58
C LEU A 105 -14.38 -19.17 21.06
N ALA A 106 -13.26 -19.85 20.80
CA ALA A 106 -12.99 -21.22 21.25
C ALA A 106 -12.79 -21.35 22.77
N MET A 107 -12.42 -20.25 23.45
CA MET A 107 -12.34 -20.21 24.91
C MET A 107 -13.70 -20.15 25.62
N TRP A 108 -14.76 -19.75 24.90
CA TRP A 108 -16.10 -19.50 25.45
C TRP A 108 -17.20 -20.39 24.84
N SER A 109 -16.81 -21.34 23.98
CA SER A 109 -17.63 -22.50 23.56
C SER A 109 -17.34 -23.70 24.46
#